data_AF-A0A7G7BEK7-F1
#
_entry.id   AF-A0A7G7BEK7-F1
#
_cell.length_a   1.000
_cell.length_b   1.000
_cell.length_c   1.000
_cell.angle_alpha   90.00
_cell.angle_beta   90.00
_cell.angle_gamma   90.00
#
_symmetry.space_group_name_H-M   'P 1'
#
loop_
_entity.id
_entity.type
_entity.pdbx_description
1 polymer ?
#
loop_
_entity_poly.entity_id
_entity_poly.type
_entity_poly.pdbx_seq_one_letter_code
_entity_poly.pdbx_strand_id
1 'polypeptide(L)' 'MGNGHSAPPLPRRCPRHPAASHTEGTPLWAAPLMIEIRRDAYMREPGGPAGSGLTALAAGLAALVDALSRGDQLIERA' A
#
# COMPACT_ATOMS: atom_id res chain seq x y z
N MET A 1 47.78 -9.13 -35.09
CA MET A 1 46.37 -9.52 -35.34
C MET A 1 45.73 -9.80 -33.98
N GLY A 2 44.76 -8.97 -33.57
CA GLY A 2 43.75 -9.26 -32.54
C GLY A 2 44.16 -9.21 -31.05
N ASN A 3 44.05 -8.03 -30.43
CA ASN A 3 44.22 -7.83 -28.98
C ASN A 3 42.88 -8.11 -28.27
N GLY A 4 42.75 -9.25 -27.58
CA GLY A 4 41.55 -9.62 -26.84
C GLY A 4 41.47 -9.01 -25.44
N HIS A 5 41.12 -7.73 -25.32
CA HIS A 5 40.70 -7.15 -24.04
C HIS A 5 39.22 -7.51 -23.79
N SER A 6 38.99 -8.53 -22.96
CA SER A 6 37.65 -8.90 -22.51
C SER A 6 37.13 -7.82 -21.55
N ALA A 7 36.06 -7.14 -21.92
CA ALA A 7 35.40 -6.18 -21.05
C ALA A 7 34.79 -6.91 -19.82
N PRO A 8 34.85 -6.34 -18.61
CA PRO A 8 34.20 -6.93 -17.44
C PRO A 8 32.68 -6.95 -17.61
N PRO A 9 31.98 -8.00 -17.10
CA PRO A 9 30.54 -8.09 -17.20
C PRO A 9 29.86 -6.96 -16.41
N LEU A 10 28.89 -6.30 -17.03
CA LEU A 10 28.06 -5.28 -16.38
C LEU A 10 27.31 -5.90 -15.18
N PRO A 11 27.08 -5.16 -14.09
CA PRO A 11 26.28 -5.66 -12.98
C PRO A 11 24.87 -6.00 -13.47
N ARG A 12 24.34 -7.14 -13.03
CA ARG A 12 22.96 -7.52 -13.33
C ARG A 12 22.05 -6.42 -12.78
N ARG A 13 21.29 -5.76 -13.65
CA ARG A 13 20.20 -4.87 -13.22
C ARG A 13 19.30 -5.71 -12.31
N CYS A 14 19.19 -5.32 -11.03
CA CYS A 14 18.11 -5.83 -10.19
C CYS A 14 16.80 -5.53 -10.94
N PRO A 15 15.89 -6.50 -11.10
CA PRO A 15 14.59 -6.22 -11.67
C PRO A 15 13.97 -5.10 -10.82
N ARG A 16 13.62 -3.97 -11.46
CA ARG A 16 12.77 -2.97 -10.83
C ARG A 16 11.50 -3.73 -10.44
N HIS A 17 11.32 -3.93 -9.15
CA HIS A 17 10.06 -4.45 -8.62
C HIS A 17 8.98 -3.48 -9.10
N PRO A 18 7.98 -3.91 -9.88
CA PRO A 18 6.86 -3.03 -10.18
C PRO A 18 6.12 -2.83 -8.85
N ALA A 19 6.38 -1.68 -8.20
CA ALA A 19 5.58 -1.20 -7.08
C ALA A 19 4.26 -0.67 -7.65
N ALA A 20 3.42 -1.60 -8.08
CA ALA A 20 1.99 -1.42 -8.24
C ALA A 20 1.43 -2.80 -7.96
N SER A 21 1.02 -3.01 -6.71
CA SER A 21 0.11 -4.10 -6.34
C SER A 21 -0.94 -4.25 -7.43
N HIS A 22 -1.18 -5.48 -7.89
CA HIS A 22 -2.24 -5.79 -8.84
C HIS A 22 -3.58 -5.32 -8.27
N THR A 23 -3.97 -4.07 -8.53
CA THR A 23 -5.37 -3.67 -8.52
C THR A 23 -5.93 -4.18 -9.82
N GLU A 24 -6.70 -5.26 -9.73
CA GLU A 24 -7.73 -5.56 -10.72
C GLU A 24 -8.44 -4.25 -11.06
N GLY A 25 -8.54 -3.94 -12.36
CA GLY A 25 -8.65 -2.56 -12.86
C GLY A 25 -9.63 -1.69 -12.08
N THR A 26 -9.12 -0.70 -11.35
CA THR A 26 -9.93 0.32 -10.70
C THR A 26 -10.75 1.03 -11.78
N PRO A 27 -12.09 1.07 -11.67
CA PRO A 27 -12.90 1.69 -12.71
C PRO A 27 -12.56 3.18 -12.81
N LEU A 28 -12.67 3.77 -14.00
CA LEU A 28 -12.29 5.16 -14.26
C LEU A 28 -13.07 6.20 -13.44
N TRP A 29 -14.24 5.81 -12.90
CA TRP A 29 -15.05 6.66 -12.03
C TRP A 29 -14.63 6.61 -10.56
N ALA A 30 -13.76 5.67 -10.17
CA ALA A 30 -13.32 5.54 -8.78
C ALA A 30 -12.16 6.50 -8.49
N ALA A 31 -12.28 7.22 -7.38
CA ALA A 31 -11.21 8.06 -6.84
C ALA A 31 -10.45 7.26 -5.77
N PRO A 32 -9.20 6.82 -6.02
CA PRO A 32 -8.43 6.08 -5.03
C PRO A 32 -8.01 7.00 -3.88
N LEU A 33 -8.07 6.46 -2.66
CA LEU A 33 -7.57 7.11 -1.44
C LEU A 33 -6.47 6.25 -0.83
N MET A 34 -5.34 6.89 -0.50
CA MET A 34 -4.26 6.27 0.26
C MET A 34 -4.23 6.87 1.67
N ILE A 35 -4.25 6.00 2.67
CA ILE A 35 -4.15 6.40 4.08
C ILE A 35 -2.85 5.84 4.62
N GLU A 36 -1.96 6.72 5.09
CA GLU A 36 -0.74 6.32 5.76
C GLU A 36 -1.01 6.11 7.25
N ILE A 37 -0.62 4.95 7.77
CA ILE A 37 -0.78 4.61 9.19
C ILE A 37 0.60 4.38 9.80
N ARG A 38 0.96 5.23 10.76
CA ARG A 38 2.20 5.12 11.54
C ARG A 38 2.24 3.80 12.32
N ARG A 39 3.30 3.01 12.12
CA ARG A 39 3.45 1.68 12.74
C ARG A 39 3.70 1.72 14.24
N ASP A 40 4.42 2.72 14.71
CA ASP A 40 4.69 2.93 16.13
C ASP A 40 3.43 3.18 16.96
N ALA A 41 2.32 3.56 16.30
CA ALA A 41 1.04 3.78 16.96
C ALA A 41 0.27 2.49 17.27
N TYR A 42 0.48 1.39 16.53
CA TYR A 42 -0.28 0.15 16.70
C TYR A 42 0.58 -1.09 16.91
N MET A 43 1.90 -0.95 16.83
CA MET A 43 2.86 -2.06 16.92
C MET A 43 4.18 -1.55 17.51
N ARG A 44 4.91 -2.42 18.21
CA ARG A 44 6.28 -2.12 18.63
C ARG A 44 7.24 -2.34 17.46
N GLU A 45 8.06 -1.35 17.13
CA GLU A 45 9.04 -1.47 16.03
C GLU A 45 10.38 -2.11 16.50
N PRO A 46 11.05 -2.91 15.63
CA PRO A 46 10.63 -3.28 14.27
C PRO A 46 9.74 -4.53 14.24
N GLY A 47 8.52 -4.43 13.70
CA GLY A 47 7.67 -5.61 13.41
C GLY A 47 7.27 -6.47 14.61
N GLY A 48 7.38 -5.95 15.84
CA GLY A 48 7.09 -6.66 17.08
C GLY A 48 5.59 -6.88 17.30
N PRO A 49 5.17 -7.37 18.48
CA PRO A 49 3.76 -7.60 18.75
C PRO A 49 2.91 -6.34 18.57
N ALA A 50 1.66 -6.55 18.16
CA ALA A 50 0.67 -5.49 18.14
C ALA A 50 0.55 -4.85 19.54
N GLY A 51 0.57 -3.53 19.57
CA GLY A 51 0.38 -2.74 20.78
C GLY A 51 -1.09 -2.45 21.04
N SER A 52 -1.36 -1.81 22.18
CA SER A 52 -2.72 -1.41 22.58
C SER A 52 -3.40 -0.49 21.55
N GLY A 53 -2.63 0.24 20.73
CA GLY A 53 -3.18 1.11 19.69
C GLY A 53 -3.81 0.37 18.51
N LEU A 54 -3.60 -0.95 18.36
CA LEU A 54 -4.24 -1.72 17.28
C LEU A 54 -5.76 -1.74 17.44
N THR A 55 -6.28 -1.91 18.66
CA THR A 55 -7.74 -1.90 18.90
C THR A 55 -8.35 -0.54 18.58
N ALA A 56 -7.67 0.55 18.97
CA ALA A 56 -8.12 1.90 18.66
C ALA A 56 -8.08 2.18 17.15
N LEU A 57 -7.04 1.73 16.46
CA LEU A 57 -6.93 1.83 15.00
C LEU A 57 -8.06 1.07 14.30
N ALA A 58 -8.31 -0.18 14.70
CA ALA A 58 -9.39 -0.99 14.13
C ALA A 58 -10.76 -0.33 14.32
N ALA A 59 -11.03 0.20 15.52
CA ALA A 59 -12.28 0.91 15.80
C ALA A 59 -12.44 2.17 14.95
N GLY A 60 -11.36 2.96 14.79
CA GLY A 60 -11.37 4.16 13.95
C GLY A 60 -11.62 3.86 12.48
N LEU A 61 -10.97 2.81 11.95
CA LEU A 61 -11.17 2.38 10.55
C LEU A 61 -12.57 1.83 10.32
N ALA A 62 -13.11 1.05 11.26
CA ALA A 62 -14.49 0.57 11.18
C ALA A 62 -15.49 1.74 11.12
N ALA A 63 -15.34 2.73 12.02
CA ALA A 63 -16.20 3.91 12.04
C ALA A 63 -16.11 4.73 10.74
N LEU A 64 -14.90 4.83 10.15
CA LEU A 64 -14.70 5.48 8.86
C LEU A 64 -15.44 4.75 7.73
N VAL A 65 -15.25 3.44 7.61
CA VAL A 65 -15.93 2.62 6.58
C VAL A 65 -17.44 2.73 6.73
N ASP A 66 -17.96 2.61 7.95
CA ASP A 66 -19.39 2.75 8.22
C ASP A 66 -19.95 4.11 7.78
N ALA A 67 -19.20 5.20 8.01
CA ALA A 67 -19.60 6.53 7.58
C ALA A 67 -19.63 6.66 6.06
N LEU A 68 -18.62 6.13 5.37
CA LEU A 68 -18.53 6.16 3.91
C LEU A 68 -19.62 5.30 3.26
N SER A 69 -19.88 4.10 3.79
CA SER A 69 -20.93 3.21 3.29
C SER A 69 -22.33 3.79 3.47
N ARG A 70 -22.59 4.54 4.55
CA ARG A 70 -23.86 5.28 4.69
C ARG A 70 -23.98 6.43 3.69
N GLY A 71 -22.89 7.14 3.42
CA GLY A 71 -22.87 8.23 2.44
C GLY A 71 -23.18 7.73 1.03
N ASP A 72 -22.58 6.61 0.63
CA ASP A 72 -22.86 5.93 -0.63
C ASP A 72 -24.35 5.57 -0.79
N GLN A 73 -24.93 4.95 0.24
CA GLN A 73 -26.37 4.63 0.25
C GLN A 73 -27.28 5.85 0.16
N LEU A 74 -26.83 7.03 0.60
CA LEU A 74 -27.60 8.27 0.44
C LEU A 74 -27.51 8.82 -0.99
N ILE A 75 -26.34 8.68 -1.63
CA ILE A 75 -26.13 9.09 -3.03
C ILE A 75 -26.98 8.22 -3.96
N GLU A 76 -27.03 6.90 -3.75
CA GLU A 76 -27.82 5.97 -4.57
C GLU A 76 -29.35 6.15 -4.41
N ARG A 77 -29.80 6.87 -3.37
CA ARG A 77 -31.22 7.11 -3.08
C ARG A 77 -31.74 8.48 -3.53
N ALA A 78 -30.87 9.38 -3.96
CA ALA A 78 -31.19 10.74 -4.38
C ALA A 78 -31.36 10.83 -5.90
#